data_AF-A0A329MLR2-F1
#
_entry.id   AF-A0A329MLR2-F1
#
_cell.length_a   1.000
_cell.length_b   1.000
_cell.length_c   1.000
_cell.angle_alpha   90.00
_cell.angle_beta   90.00
_cell.angle_gamma   90.00
#
_symmetry.space_group_name_H-M   'P 1'
#
loop_
_entity.id
_entity.type
_entity.pdbx_description
1 polymer ?
#
loop_
_entity_poly.entity_id
_entity_poly.type
_entity_poly.pdbx_seq_one_letter_code
_entity_poly.pdbx_strand_id
1 'polypeptide(L)'
;MPELHIRNQAAHVLLEPFLQEFAKTWECELVPLEDRYVLYPEVMLRKHGLFLFKLADGYKVCREEDATTWEDFLLMRLAHLLADRGRGRLQLNGEGEPLEVEPHRFATFDDYVDKVLEYEDDLVRDMKKYWIYAHRKRSIR
;
A
#
# COMPACT_ATOMS: atom_id res chain seq x y z
N MET A 1 -2.77 -14.80 -0.11
CA MET A 1 -2.16 -13.45 -0.13
C MET A 1 -3.23 -12.44 -0.48
N PRO A 2 -3.56 -11.49 0.39
CA PRO A 2 -4.60 -10.49 0.11
C PRO A 2 -4.16 -9.60 -1.05
N GLU A 3 -5.08 -9.34 -1.97
CA GLU A 3 -4.86 -8.43 -3.10
C GLU A 3 -5.98 -7.38 -3.16
N LEU A 4 -5.63 -6.15 -3.52
CA LEU A 4 -6.58 -5.05 -3.65
C LEU A 4 -6.79 -4.74 -5.12
N HIS A 5 -8.04 -4.85 -5.56
CA HIS A 5 -8.46 -4.54 -6.92
C HIS A 5 -9.05 -3.15 -6.95
N ILE A 6 -8.54 -2.32 -7.85
CA ILE A 6 -8.99 -0.96 -8.10
C ILE A 6 -9.68 -0.97 -9.45
N ARG A 7 -11.02 -0.93 -9.46
CA ARG A 7 -11.81 -0.84 -10.70
C ARG A 7 -12.06 0.62 -11.02
N ASN A 8 -11.47 1.12 -12.10
CA ASN A 8 -11.55 2.52 -12.50
C ASN A 8 -12.47 2.67 -13.72
N GLN A 9 -13.48 3.53 -13.62
CA GLN A 9 -14.34 3.86 -14.77
C GLN A 9 -13.68 4.86 -15.74
N ALA A 10 -12.59 5.53 -15.32
CA ALA A 10 -11.89 6.53 -16.10
C ALA A 10 -10.42 6.15 -16.35
N ALA A 11 -10.02 6.05 -17.61
CA ALA A 11 -8.70 5.62 -18.08
C ALA A 11 -7.60 6.71 -17.97
N HIS A 12 -7.61 7.53 -16.92
CA HIS A 12 -6.83 8.79 -16.92
C HIS A 12 -5.75 8.93 -15.85
N VAL A 13 -5.49 7.92 -15.01
CA VAL A 13 -4.29 7.98 -14.18
C VAL A 13 -3.08 7.70 -15.07
N LEU A 14 -2.25 8.71 -15.29
CA LEU A 14 -0.89 8.53 -15.82
C LEU A 14 -0.09 7.75 -14.78
N LEU A 15 -0.19 6.43 -14.89
CA LEU A 15 0.24 5.51 -13.84
C LEU A 15 1.73 5.61 -13.55
N GLU A 16 2.56 5.72 -14.58
CA GLU A 16 4.01 5.72 -14.39
C GLU A 16 4.51 6.99 -13.67
N PRO A 17 4.12 8.23 -14.04
CA PRO A 17 4.41 9.41 -13.25
C PRO A 17 3.88 9.33 -11.81
N PHE A 18 2.68 8.77 -11.62
CA PHE A 18 2.10 8.55 -10.31
C PHE A 18 2.97 7.62 -9.45
N LEU A 19 3.43 6.50 -10.03
CA LEU A 19 4.25 5.53 -9.32
C LEU A 19 5.66 6.08 -9.03
N GLN A 20 6.21 6.90 -9.92
CA GLN A 20 7.48 7.59 -9.68
C GLN A 20 7.37 8.58 -8.51
N GLU A 21 6.28 9.36 -8.45
CA GLU A 21 6.00 10.26 -7.33
C GLU A 21 5.85 9.46 -6.02
N PHE A 22 5.04 8.40 -6.04
CA PHE A 22 4.83 7.52 -4.90
C PHE A 22 6.13 6.89 -4.40
N ALA A 23 6.92 6.33 -5.32
CA ALA A 23 8.19 5.71 -5.02
C ALA A 23 9.16 6.70 -4.35
N LYS A 24 9.21 7.94 -4.84
CA LYS A 24 10.03 8.99 -4.24
C LYS A 24 9.55 9.38 -2.85
N THR A 25 8.24 9.52 -2.64
CA THR A 25 7.67 9.90 -1.33
C THR A 25 7.94 8.85 -0.26
N TRP A 26 7.88 7.57 -0.64
CA TRP A 26 7.98 6.45 0.30
C TRP A 26 9.32 5.70 0.24
N GLU A 27 10.34 6.32 -0.34
CA GLU A 27 11.70 5.77 -0.45
C GLU A 27 11.68 4.32 -0.98
N CYS A 28 11.04 4.13 -2.14
CA CYS A 28 10.99 2.86 -2.84
C CYS A 28 11.79 2.92 -4.15
N GLU A 29 12.44 1.82 -4.50
CA GLU A 29 12.91 1.57 -5.86
C GLU A 29 11.73 1.11 -6.72
N LEU A 30 11.47 1.80 -7.83
CA LEU A 30 10.46 1.42 -8.81
C LEU A 30 11.12 0.62 -9.95
N VAL A 31 10.70 -0.63 -10.12
CA VAL A 31 11.16 -1.52 -11.18
C VAL A 31 10.00 -1.82 -12.14
N PRO A 32 9.98 -1.26 -13.36
CA PRO A 32 9.03 -1.65 -14.37
C PRO A 32 9.39 -3.05 -14.94
N LEU A 33 8.39 -3.91 -15.07
CA LEU A 33 8.47 -5.22 -15.73
C LEU A 33 7.46 -5.26 -16.89
N GLU A 34 7.49 -6.34 -17.67
CA GLU A 34 6.69 -6.47 -18.91
C GLU A 34 5.17 -6.31 -18.66
N ASP A 35 4.64 -6.88 -17.56
CA ASP A 35 3.22 -6.93 -17.23
C ASP A 35 2.84 -6.15 -15.95
N ARG A 36 3.83 -5.63 -15.22
CA ARG A 36 3.64 -5.08 -13.88
C ARG A 36 4.70 -4.05 -13.49
N TYR A 37 4.44 -3.37 -12.38
CA TYR A 37 5.45 -2.57 -11.69
C TYR A 37 5.73 -3.19 -10.32
N VAL A 38 6.97 -3.10 -9.87
CA VAL A 38 7.36 -3.51 -8.53
C VAL A 38 7.94 -2.33 -7.78
N LEU A 39 7.45 -2.08 -6.57
CA LEU A 39 8.00 -1.09 -5.64
C LEU A 39 8.72 -1.84 -4.52
N TYR A 40 10.04 -1.64 -4.41
CA TYR A 40 10.86 -2.21 -3.35
C TYR A 40 11.17 -1.14 -2.29
N PRO A 41 10.61 -1.22 -1.07
CA PRO A 41 10.88 -0.24 -0.03
C PRO A 41 12.34 -0.31 0.45
N GLU A 42 13.08 0.79 0.34
CA GLU A 42 14.48 0.85 0.75
C GLU A 42 14.65 0.75 2.27
N VAL A 43 13.70 1.32 3.02
CA VAL A 43 13.63 1.23 4.50
C VAL A 43 13.60 -0.24 4.99
N MET A 44 13.06 -1.15 4.16
CA MET A 44 12.98 -2.58 4.44
C MET A 44 14.10 -3.38 3.77
N LEU A 45 15.17 -2.70 3.32
CA LEU A 45 16.31 -3.28 2.62
C LEU A 45 15.91 -4.07 1.36
N ARG A 46 14.80 -3.65 0.71
CA ARG A 46 14.28 -4.28 -0.51
C ARG A 46 13.99 -5.78 -0.35
N LYS A 47 13.67 -6.22 0.88
CA LYS A 47 13.40 -7.64 1.19
C LYS A 47 12.11 -8.14 0.55
N HIS A 48 11.08 -7.31 0.52
CA HIS A 48 9.78 -7.63 -0.05
C HIS A 48 9.32 -6.50 -0.97
N GLY A 49 8.61 -6.85 -2.04
CA GLY A 49 8.04 -5.89 -3.00
C GLY A 49 6.53 -5.72 -2.88
N LEU A 50 6.06 -4.56 -3.36
CA LEU A 50 4.67 -4.36 -3.77
C LEU A 50 4.55 -4.50 -5.27
N PHE A 51 3.61 -5.30 -5.71
CA PHE A 51 3.37 -5.59 -7.12
C PHE A 51 2.09 -4.90 -7.57
N LEU A 52 2.19 -4.17 -8.66
CA LEU A 52 1.05 -3.56 -9.33
C LEU A 52 0.88 -4.15 -10.72
N PHE A 53 -0.26 -4.80 -10.94
CA PHE A 53 -0.66 -5.36 -12.23
C PHE A 53 -1.71 -4.47 -12.90
N LYS A 54 -1.60 -4.31 -14.22
CA LYS A 54 -2.67 -3.72 -15.04
C LYS A 54 -3.71 -4.79 -15.36
N LEU A 55 -4.98 -4.48 -15.16
CA LEU A 55 -6.11 -5.30 -15.54
C LEU A 55 -6.90 -4.61 -16.66
N ALA A 56 -7.82 -5.33 -17.30
CA ALA A 56 -8.68 -4.78 -18.35
C ALA A 56 -9.60 -3.66 -17.83
N ASP A 57 -10.06 -3.76 -16.57
CA ASP A 57 -11.00 -2.85 -15.93
C ASP A 57 -10.37 -2.04 -14.77
N GLY A 58 -9.03 -2.02 -14.67
CA GLY A 58 -8.32 -1.22 -13.68
C GLY A 58 -6.95 -1.78 -13.29
N TYR A 59 -6.71 -1.87 -11.98
CA TYR A 59 -5.42 -2.28 -11.43
C TYR A 59 -5.57 -3.26 -10.28
N LYS A 60 -4.51 -4.01 -10.02
CA LYS A 60 -4.39 -4.88 -8.86
C LYS A 60 -3.09 -4.60 -8.14
N VAL A 61 -3.16 -4.37 -6.83
CA VAL A 61 -1.99 -4.23 -5.96
C VAL A 61 -1.93 -5.43 -5.02
N CYS A 62 -0.76 -6.03 -4.87
CA CYS A 62 -0.50 -7.04 -3.85
C CYS A 62 0.94 -6.95 -3.33
N ARG A 63 1.26 -7.69 -2.27
CA ARG A 63 2.58 -7.79 -1.63
C ARG A 63 2.93 -9.25 -1.40
N GLU A 64 4.18 -9.61 -1.11
CA GLU A 64 4.58 -11.01 -0.85
C GLU A 64 3.93 -11.62 0.41
N GLU A 65 3.84 -12.95 0.54
CA GLU A 65 3.17 -13.60 1.68
C GLU A 65 3.81 -13.23 3.04
N ASP A 66 5.15 -13.20 3.08
CA ASP A 66 5.97 -12.90 4.26
C ASP A 66 6.24 -11.39 4.45
N ALA A 67 5.54 -10.53 3.72
CA ALA A 67 5.76 -9.09 3.82
C ALA A 67 5.41 -8.56 5.23
N THR A 68 6.01 -7.44 5.59
CA THR A 68 5.85 -6.87 6.92
C THR A 68 4.71 -5.85 6.96
N THR A 69 4.44 -5.34 8.16
CA THR A 69 3.47 -4.25 8.35
C THR A 69 3.76 -3.00 7.51
N TRP A 70 5.01 -2.78 7.11
CA TRP A 70 5.37 -1.66 6.23
C TRP A 70 4.83 -1.86 4.81
N GLU A 71 4.99 -3.04 4.23
CA GLU A 71 4.42 -3.35 2.93
C GLU A 71 2.89 -3.40 2.97
N ASP A 72 2.28 -3.86 4.08
CA ASP A 72 0.83 -3.79 4.24
C ASP A 72 0.33 -2.33 4.26
N PHE A 73 1.03 -1.43 4.96
CA PHE A 73 0.74 0.00 4.92
C PHE A 73 0.82 0.55 3.49
N LEU A 74 1.93 0.29 2.80
CA LEU A 74 2.14 0.79 1.45
C LEU A 74 1.10 0.22 0.47
N LEU A 75 0.67 -1.03 0.65
CA LEU A 75 -0.42 -1.66 -0.11
C LEU A 75 -1.70 -0.86 0.05
N MET A 76 -2.12 -0.60 1.29
CA MET A 76 -3.33 0.17 1.58
C MET A 76 -3.22 1.59 1.02
N ARG A 77 -2.12 2.29 1.29
CA ARG A 77 -1.90 3.66 0.84
C ARG A 77 -1.92 3.76 -0.68
N LEU A 78 -1.21 2.88 -1.38
CA LEU A 78 -1.15 2.87 -2.84
C LEU A 78 -2.52 2.61 -3.46
N ALA A 79 -3.24 1.58 -2.97
CA ALA A 79 -4.52 1.18 -3.51
C ALA A 79 -5.60 2.28 -3.31
N HIS A 80 -5.65 2.90 -2.13
CA HIS A 80 -6.59 3.98 -1.85
C HIS A 80 -6.29 5.24 -2.68
N LEU A 81 -5.02 5.60 -2.88
CA LEU A 81 -4.65 6.73 -3.75
C LEU A 81 -5.01 6.48 -5.22
N LEU A 82 -4.78 5.27 -5.71
CA LEU A 82 -5.13 4.89 -7.09
C LEU A 82 -6.65 4.92 -7.29
N ALA A 83 -7.42 4.41 -6.32
CA ALA A 83 -8.88 4.45 -6.36
C ALA A 83 -9.40 5.90 -6.30
N ASP A 84 -8.84 6.73 -5.42
CA ASP A 84 -9.24 8.14 -5.28
C ASP A 84 -8.95 8.95 -6.56
N ARG A 85 -7.71 8.89 -7.07
CA ARG A 85 -7.33 9.58 -8.33
C ARG A 85 -8.11 9.06 -9.53
N GLY A 86 -8.40 7.76 -9.58
CA GLY A 86 -9.15 7.10 -10.65
C GLY A 86 -10.67 7.23 -10.54
N ARG A 87 -11.19 7.83 -9.46
CA ARG A 87 -12.62 7.78 -9.08
C ARG A 87 -13.19 6.35 -9.16
N GLY A 88 -12.38 5.39 -8.73
CA GLY A 88 -12.64 3.98 -8.81
C GLY A 88 -13.30 3.40 -7.57
N ARG A 89 -13.46 2.09 -7.60
CA ARG A 89 -13.90 1.29 -6.46
C ARG A 89 -12.78 0.36 -6.04
N LEU A 90 -12.64 0.17 -4.73
CA LEU A 90 -11.68 -0.74 -4.15
C LEU A 90 -12.38 -2.03 -3.74
N GLN A 91 -11.82 -3.19 -4.06
CA GLN A 91 -12.36 -4.50 -3.67
C GLN A 91 -11.24 -5.41 -3.17
N LEU A 92 -11.54 -6.21 -2.14
CA LEU A 92 -10.63 -7.22 -1.64
C LEU A 92 -10.72 -8.47 -2.50
N ASN A 93 -9.59 -8.95 -3.01
CA ASN A 93 -9.50 -10.11 -3.90
C ASN A 93 -10.37 -10.02 -5.18
N GLY A 94 -10.77 -8.81 -5.57
CA GLY A 94 -11.60 -8.57 -6.77
C GLY A 94 -13.07 -8.95 -6.61
N GLU A 95 -13.45 -9.44 -5.42
CA GLU A 95 -14.78 -9.95 -5.08
C GLU A 95 -15.38 -9.18 -3.89
N GLY A 96 -16.68 -9.36 -3.66
CA GLY A 96 -17.38 -8.79 -2.51
C GLY A 96 -17.75 -7.31 -2.63
N GLU A 97 -18.25 -6.78 -1.51
CA GLU A 97 -18.67 -5.39 -1.40
C GLU A 97 -17.49 -4.43 -1.55
N PRO A 98 -17.65 -3.32 -2.29
CA PRO A 98 -16.62 -2.30 -2.39
C PRO A 98 -16.22 -1.75 -1.01
N LEU A 99 -14.92 -1.63 -0.79
CA LEU A 99 -14.36 -0.90 0.34
C LEU A 99 -14.50 0.61 0.11
N GLU A 100 -14.71 1.34 1.20
CA GLU A 100 -14.73 2.79 1.17
C GLU A 100 -13.33 3.33 0.82
N VAL A 101 -13.28 4.30 -0.09
CA VAL A 101 -12.01 4.89 -0.55
C VAL A 101 -11.61 6.03 0.39
N GLU A 102 -10.77 5.70 1.36
CA GLU A 102 -10.31 6.63 2.41
C GLU A 102 -8.80 6.94 2.35
N PRO A 103 -8.27 7.64 1.33
CA PRO A 103 -6.83 7.89 1.20
C PRO A 103 -6.25 8.64 2.40
N HIS A 104 -7.04 9.49 3.08
CA HIS A 104 -6.60 10.25 4.24
C HIS A 104 -6.34 9.38 5.48
N ARG A 105 -7.05 8.24 5.64
CA ARG A 105 -6.83 7.30 6.76
C ARG A 105 -5.55 6.49 6.64
N PHE A 106 -4.89 6.55 5.49
CA PHE A 106 -3.62 5.89 5.22
C PHE A 106 -2.57 6.89 4.77
N ALA A 107 -2.70 8.17 5.15
CA ALA A 107 -1.79 9.23 4.71
C ALA A 107 -0.36 9.01 5.21
N THR A 108 -0.22 8.46 6.42
CA THR A 108 1.05 8.09 7.07
C THR A 108 0.99 6.67 7.64
N PHE A 109 2.16 6.14 8.02
CA PHE A 109 2.24 4.85 8.71
C PHE A 109 1.54 4.89 10.07
N ASP A 110 1.61 6.03 10.78
CA ASP A 110 0.92 6.21 12.07
C ASP A 110 -0.61 6.16 11.87
N ASP A 111 -1.15 6.80 10.83
CA ASP A 111 -2.59 6.74 10.50
C ASP A 111 -3.04 5.29 10.19
N TYR A 112 -2.21 4.54 9.46
CA TYR A 112 -2.46 3.12 9.20
C TYR A 112 -2.48 2.28 10.48
N VAL A 113 -1.51 2.52 11.37
CA VAL A 113 -1.47 1.84 12.66
C VAL A 113 -2.73 2.15 13.45
N ASP A 114 -3.10 3.42 13.61
CA ASP A 114 -4.31 3.83 14.31
C ASP A 114 -5.56 3.14 13.73
N LYS A 115 -5.67 3.07 12.40
CA LYS A 115 -6.77 2.38 11.73
C LYS A 115 -6.81 0.88 12.05
N VAL A 116 -5.67 0.19 12.04
CA VAL A 116 -5.64 -1.24 12.39
C VAL A 116 -5.99 -1.45 13.87
N LEU A 117 -5.58 -0.52 14.74
CA LEU A 117 -5.87 -0.57 16.17
C LEU A 117 -7.35 -0.32 16.51
N GLU A 118 -8.12 0.34 15.64
CA GLU A 118 -9.58 0.41 15.77
C GLU A 118 -10.25 -0.97 15.66
N TYR A 119 -9.60 -1.95 15.03
CA TYR A 119 -10.15 -3.30 14.78
C TYR A 119 -9.58 -4.40 15.69
N GLU A 120 -8.49 -4.17 16.44
CA GLU A 120 -7.83 -5.19 17.28
C GLU A 120 -7.72 -4.77 18.76
N ASP A 121 -8.02 -5.72 19.67
CA ASP A 121 -7.97 -5.57 21.14
C ASP A 121 -6.57 -5.16 21.66
N ASP A 122 -6.56 -4.48 22.82
CA ASP A 122 -5.45 -3.69 23.44
C ASP A 122 -4.03 -4.30 23.40
N LEU A 123 -3.88 -5.63 23.28
CA LEU A 123 -2.58 -6.31 23.31
C LEU A 123 -1.73 -6.07 22.03
N VAL A 124 -2.36 -6.00 20.86
CA VAL A 124 -1.65 -5.77 19.58
C VAL A 124 -1.17 -4.32 19.48
N ARG A 125 -1.88 -3.40 20.16
CA ARG A 125 -1.52 -1.98 20.29
C ARG A 125 -0.14 -1.79 20.91
N ASP A 126 0.12 -2.47 22.02
CA ASP A 126 1.39 -2.33 22.72
C ASP A 126 2.56 -2.95 21.94
N MET A 127 2.34 -4.10 21.29
CA MET A 127 3.37 -4.77 20.48
C MET A 127 3.80 -3.93 19.27
N LYS A 128 2.85 -3.33 18.54
CA LYS A 128 3.13 -2.44 17.40
C LYS A 128 3.81 -1.14 17.85
N LYS A 129 3.42 -0.58 19.00
CA LYS A 129 4.07 0.59 19.61
C LYS A 129 5.55 0.33 19.93
N TYR A 130 5.87 -0.86 20.45
CA TYR A 130 7.27 -1.27 20.67
C TYR A 130 8.06 -1.43 19.37
N TRP A 131 7.44 -1.97 18.31
CA TRP A 131 8.08 -2.10 16.99
C TRP A 131 8.38 -0.74 16.35
N ILE A 132 7.40 0.19 16.35
CA ILE A 132 7.58 1.56 15.88
C ILE A 132 8.73 2.26 16.61
N TYR A 133 8.77 2.13 17.94
CA TYR A 133 9.83 2.75 18.75
C TYR A 133 11.22 2.17 18.46
N ALA A 134 11.32 0.86 18.24
CA ALA A 134 12.57 0.20 17.89
C ALA A 134 13.09 0.62 16.50
N HIS A 135 12.19 0.84 15.54
CA HIS A 135 12.56 1.22 14.18
C HIS A 135 12.82 2.74 14.01
N ARG A 136 12.14 3.61 14.76
CA ARG A 136 12.45 5.07 14.80
C ARG A 136 13.85 5.39 15.31
N LYS A 137 14.43 4.52 16.16
CA LYS A 137 15.81 4.67 16.66
C LYS A 137 16.88 4.15 15.70
N ARG A 138 16.53 3.35 14.69
CA ARG A 138 17.51 2.86 13.69
C ARG A 138 17.82 3.89 12.60
N SER A 139 16.91 4.82 12.34
CA SER A 139 17.09 5.94 11.40
C SER A 139 17.77 7.17 12.03
N ILE A 140 18.04 7.16 13.33
CA ILE A 140 18.91 8.14 14.01
C ILE A 140 20.24 7.46 14.33
N ARG A 141 21.11 7.35 13.34
CA ARG A 141 22.54 7.11 13.59
C ARG A 141 23.39 7.67 12.47
#